data_AF-A0A1E9AF66-F1
#
_entry.id   AF-A0A1E9AF66-F1
#
_cell.length_a   1.000
_cell.length_b   1.000
_cell.length_c   1.000
_cell.angle_alpha   90.00
_cell.angle_beta   90.00
_cell.angle_gamma   90.00
#
_symmetry.space_group_name_H-M   'P 1'
#
loop_
_entity.id
_entity.type
_entity.pdbx_description
1 polymer ?
#
loop_
_entity_poly.entity_id
_entity_poly.type
_entity_poly.pdbx_seq_one_letter_code
_entity_poly.pdbx_strand_id
1 'polypeptide(L)'
;MKRKILILFACLAFLTSACAKNNLTNKNNIDNGEMIEEKIGEPEISNLNDEKTLDFVKNSLDGSVNSQSLEKFAALVRDYNKGISHNLLTGDFKSLSSINIDTGKIIDERSKLKHDFPDTNCRINSFLLLKYEMKFKIETKIDDDLLFMDEEAIKNSNLFTDEEFKNFKGLFSRVSTKSSKDPKLQGDLMSEFLSNFSFPEKIKMLSVVLHDNLDGDYLFIGHIGVLLPLEKEYLFIEKISFEEPYQAIKFSDKESCYKYLKEKFEDYKDPNVAPPFIMENNKYIDI
;
A
#
# COMPACT_ATOMS: atom_id res chain seq x y z
N MET A 1 11.91 12.90 39.50
CA MET A 1 12.97 12.17 38.76
C MET A 1 12.69 12.27 37.28
N LYS A 2 13.59 12.91 36.52
CA LYS A 2 13.45 13.12 35.08
C LYS A 2 13.62 11.78 34.35
N ARG A 3 12.54 11.24 33.80
CA ARG A 3 12.60 10.10 32.85
C ARG A 3 13.20 10.63 31.55
N LYS A 4 14.39 10.15 31.21
CA LYS A 4 15.00 10.39 29.90
C LYS A 4 14.18 9.61 28.87
N ILE A 5 13.43 10.33 28.04
CA ILE A 5 12.85 9.80 26.80
C ILE A 5 14.03 9.57 25.86
N LEU A 6 14.31 8.30 25.57
CA LEU A 6 15.29 7.93 24.56
C LEU A 6 14.62 8.18 23.20
N ILE A 7 15.06 9.23 22.53
CA ILE A 7 14.54 9.65 21.23
C ILE A 7 14.95 8.63 20.16
N LEU A 8 13.94 8.21 19.41
CA LEU A 8 13.93 7.35 18.24
C LEU A 8 14.92 7.85 17.16
N PHE A 9 15.89 7.02 16.79
CA PHE A 9 16.67 7.16 15.54
C PHE A 9 17.23 5.79 15.16
N ALA A 10 16.39 4.93 14.61
CA ALA A 10 16.82 3.79 13.81
C ALA A 10 15.63 3.32 12.96
N CYS A 11 15.89 3.05 11.69
CA CYS A 11 14.95 2.54 10.68
C CYS A 11 14.14 3.59 9.91
N LEU A 12 14.80 4.66 9.43
CA LEU A 12 14.46 5.22 8.12
C LEU A 12 15.69 5.91 7.49
N ALA A 13 16.77 5.17 7.36
CA ALA A 13 17.95 5.60 6.61
C ALA A 13 18.74 4.36 6.21
N PHE A 14 18.43 3.82 5.03
CA PHE A 14 19.35 3.24 4.04
C PHE A 14 18.52 2.66 2.89
N LEU A 15 17.99 3.54 2.03
CA LEU A 15 17.73 3.17 0.63
C LEU A 15 18.83 3.78 -0.22
N THR A 16 20.03 3.22 -0.09
CA THR A 16 21.08 3.40 -1.09
C THR A 16 20.88 2.36 -2.17
N SER A 17 20.30 2.80 -3.29
CA SER A 17 20.54 2.29 -4.65
C SER A 17 20.82 0.78 -4.80
N ALA A 18 19.77 -0.02 -4.91
CA ALA A 18 19.83 -1.31 -5.59
C ALA A 18 19.32 -1.12 -7.03
N CYS A 19 20.22 -0.77 -7.94
CA CYS A 19 20.01 -0.99 -9.37
C CYS A 19 20.07 -2.51 -9.63
N ALA A 20 18.93 -3.18 -9.71
CA ALA A 20 18.87 -4.53 -10.23
C ALA A 20 19.01 -4.49 -11.76
N LYS A 21 20.22 -4.80 -12.26
CA LYS A 21 20.44 -5.16 -13.67
C LYS A 21 19.90 -6.57 -13.88
N ASN A 22 18.75 -6.70 -14.52
CA ASN A 22 18.27 -7.98 -15.03
C ASN A 22 19.13 -8.41 -16.23
N ASN A 23 19.92 -9.47 -16.04
CA ASN A 23 20.43 -10.28 -17.14
C ASN A 23 19.64 -11.60 -17.14
N LEU A 24 18.60 -11.65 -17.97
CA LEU A 24 17.96 -12.89 -18.38
C LEU A 24 18.89 -13.63 -19.34
N THR A 25 19.66 -14.58 -18.83
CA THR A 25 20.29 -15.62 -19.66
C THR A 25 19.70 -16.97 -19.30
N ASN A 26 18.72 -17.38 -20.11
CA ASN A 26 18.15 -18.71 -20.15
C ASN A 26 19.24 -19.76 -20.41
N LYS A 27 19.26 -20.82 -19.60
CA LYS A 27 19.85 -22.10 -19.99
C LYS A 27 18.91 -23.22 -19.53
N ASN A 28 18.25 -23.83 -20.52
CA ASN A 28 17.28 -24.90 -20.41
C ASN A 28 17.85 -26.19 -19.80
N ASN A 29 16.99 -26.96 -19.12
CA ASN A 29 16.76 -28.38 -19.43
C ASN A 29 15.44 -28.90 -18.80
N ILE A 30 14.41 -28.97 -19.66
CA ILE A 30 13.37 -29.99 -19.89
C ILE A 30 12.91 -30.87 -18.69
N ASP A 31 11.62 -30.77 -18.34
CA ASP A 31 10.72 -31.93 -18.34
C ASP A 31 9.29 -31.53 -18.77
N ASN A 32 8.65 -32.42 -19.53
CA ASN A 32 7.44 -32.15 -20.31
C ASN A 32 6.16 -32.25 -19.47
N GLY A 33 5.48 -31.13 -19.29
CA GLY A 33 4.05 -31.06 -19.02
C GLY A 33 3.54 -29.77 -19.65
N GLU A 34 2.59 -29.86 -20.59
CA GLU A 34 1.86 -28.70 -21.10
C GLU A 34 1.02 -28.12 -19.95
N MET A 35 1.66 -27.30 -19.11
CA MET A 35 0.97 -26.21 -18.45
C MET A 35 0.77 -25.15 -19.52
N ILE A 36 -0.48 -24.83 -19.80
CA ILE A 36 -0.82 -23.58 -20.46
C ILE A 36 -0.29 -22.50 -19.51
N GLU A 37 0.92 -22.01 -19.77
CA GLU A 37 1.45 -20.80 -19.16
C GLU A 37 0.55 -19.69 -19.70
N GLU A 38 -0.52 -19.42 -18.95
CA GLU A 38 -1.39 -18.28 -19.19
C GLU A 38 -0.46 -17.08 -19.20
N LYS A 39 -0.38 -16.43 -20.37
CA LYS A 39 0.58 -15.37 -20.64
C LYS A 39 0.28 -14.23 -19.69
N ILE A 40 0.96 -14.19 -18.54
CA ILE A 40 0.84 -13.13 -17.53
C ILE A 40 0.97 -11.81 -18.27
N GLY A 41 -0.09 -11.02 -18.27
CA GLY A 41 -0.08 -9.72 -18.92
C GLY A 41 0.95 -8.84 -18.20
N GLU A 42 1.80 -8.18 -18.97
CA GLU A 42 2.78 -7.26 -18.38
C GLU A 42 2.03 -6.13 -17.63
N PRO A 43 2.30 -5.89 -16.34
CA PRO A 43 1.62 -4.85 -15.60
C PRO A 43 1.88 -3.47 -16.18
N GLU A 44 0.89 -2.58 -16.13
CA GLU A 44 1.04 -1.20 -16.58
C GLU A 44 0.83 -0.23 -15.44
N ILE A 45 1.64 0.82 -15.35
CA ILE A 45 1.62 1.80 -14.26
C ILE A 45 1.38 3.22 -14.78
N SER A 46 0.66 4.00 -13.99
CA SER A 46 0.45 5.43 -14.14
C SER A 46 0.73 6.16 -12.81
N ASN A 47 1.30 7.37 -12.86
CA ASN A 47 1.39 8.29 -11.72
C ASN A 47 0.24 9.30 -11.69
N LEU A 48 -0.78 9.10 -12.53
CA LEU A 48 -1.97 9.93 -12.62
C LEU A 48 -1.64 11.40 -12.92
N ASN A 49 -0.58 11.62 -13.73
CA ASN A 49 -0.07 12.95 -14.06
C ASN A 49 -0.82 13.63 -15.22
N ASP A 50 -1.99 13.13 -15.58
CA ASP A 50 -2.90 13.77 -16.53
C ASP A 50 -4.36 13.54 -16.12
N GLU A 51 -5.24 14.47 -16.48
CA GLU A 51 -6.65 14.44 -16.10
C GLU A 51 -7.41 13.28 -16.74
N LYS A 52 -7.06 12.86 -17.95
CA LYS A 52 -7.74 11.75 -18.64
C LYS A 52 -7.55 10.44 -17.87
N THR A 53 -6.33 10.16 -17.42
CA THR A 53 -6.00 8.95 -16.65
C THR A 53 -6.55 9.04 -15.22
N LEU A 54 -6.48 10.20 -14.59
CA LEU A 54 -7.09 10.42 -13.28
C LEU A 54 -8.63 10.23 -13.34
N ASP A 55 -9.29 10.79 -14.35
CA ASP A 55 -10.73 10.62 -14.56
C ASP A 55 -11.09 9.16 -14.87
N PHE A 56 -10.28 8.43 -15.65
CA PHE A 56 -10.45 6.99 -15.84
C PHE A 56 -10.44 6.24 -14.50
N VAL A 57 -9.48 6.52 -13.62
CA VAL A 57 -9.39 5.88 -12.31
C VAL A 57 -10.57 6.27 -11.42
N LYS A 58 -10.93 7.55 -11.35
CA LYS A 58 -12.11 8.01 -10.60
C LYS A 58 -13.39 7.33 -11.07
N ASN A 59 -13.63 7.29 -12.37
CA ASN A 59 -14.81 6.68 -12.96
C ASN A 59 -14.85 5.17 -12.76
N SER A 60 -13.69 4.51 -12.75
CA SER A 60 -13.59 3.07 -12.46
C SER A 60 -13.99 2.76 -11.00
N LEU A 61 -13.62 3.63 -10.06
CA LEU A 61 -13.98 3.50 -8.65
C LEU A 61 -15.42 3.93 -8.33
N ASP A 62 -16.10 4.59 -9.25
CA ASP A 62 -17.47 5.06 -9.04
C ASP A 62 -18.41 3.88 -8.73
N GLY A 63 -19.33 4.10 -7.79
CA GLY A 63 -20.21 3.05 -7.26
C GLY A 63 -19.53 1.95 -6.42
N SER A 64 -18.22 2.00 -6.24
CA SER A 64 -17.44 1.14 -5.32
C SER A 64 -16.77 1.93 -4.18
N VAL A 65 -16.60 3.25 -4.36
CA VAL A 65 -16.07 4.18 -3.37
C VAL A 65 -16.98 5.40 -3.28
N ASN A 66 -17.19 5.91 -2.07
CA ASN A 66 -17.96 7.12 -1.84
C ASN A 66 -17.41 8.34 -2.62
N SER A 67 -18.31 9.13 -3.21
CA SER A 67 -17.96 10.27 -4.07
C SER A 67 -17.12 11.34 -3.36
N GLN A 68 -17.34 11.61 -2.07
CA GLN A 68 -16.54 12.56 -1.31
C GLN A 68 -15.08 12.08 -1.16
N SER A 69 -14.88 10.78 -0.96
CA SER A 69 -13.55 10.17 -0.93
C SER A 69 -12.88 10.24 -2.30
N LEU A 70 -13.61 10.04 -3.39
CA LEU A 70 -13.08 10.16 -4.75
C LEU A 70 -12.62 11.58 -5.09
N GLU A 71 -13.40 12.60 -4.72
CA GLU A 71 -12.99 13.99 -4.96
C GLU A 71 -11.77 14.38 -4.10
N LYS A 72 -11.72 13.94 -2.84
CA LYS A 72 -10.55 14.14 -1.98
C LYS A 72 -9.31 13.43 -2.53
N PHE A 73 -9.44 12.19 -2.98
CA PHE A 73 -8.37 11.43 -3.63
C PHE A 73 -7.83 12.17 -4.86
N ALA A 74 -8.72 12.61 -5.75
CA ALA A 74 -8.33 13.35 -6.94
C ALA A 74 -7.61 14.67 -6.61
N ALA A 75 -8.08 15.39 -5.60
CA ALA A 75 -7.44 16.61 -5.13
C ALA A 75 -6.02 16.35 -4.58
N LEU A 76 -5.85 15.27 -3.81
CA LEU A 76 -4.55 14.84 -3.27
C LEU A 76 -3.57 14.45 -4.38
N VAL A 77 -4.02 13.72 -5.40
CA VAL A 77 -3.20 13.36 -6.56
C VAL A 77 -2.75 14.62 -7.32
N ARG A 78 -3.69 15.53 -7.61
CA ARG A 78 -3.38 16.79 -8.30
C ARG A 78 -2.40 17.64 -7.51
N ASP A 79 -2.62 17.79 -6.20
CA ASP A 79 -1.73 18.57 -5.35
C ASP A 79 -0.33 17.96 -5.30
N TYR A 80 -0.22 16.64 -5.16
CA TYR A 80 1.08 15.96 -5.16
C TYR A 80 1.85 16.20 -6.48
N ASN A 81 1.19 15.97 -7.62
CA ASN A 81 1.80 16.10 -8.94
C ASN A 81 2.07 17.57 -9.33
N LYS A 82 1.36 18.54 -8.74
CA LYS A 82 1.46 19.97 -9.06
C LYS A 82 2.88 20.48 -8.83
N GLY A 83 3.51 20.93 -9.90
CA GLY A 83 4.84 21.57 -9.87
C GLY A 83 6.01 20.60 -10.00
N ILE A 84 5.78 19.29 -9.96
CA ILE A 84 6.78 18.28 -10.32
C ILE A 84 6.94 18.28 -11.85
N SER A 85 8.18 18.15 -12.32
CA SER A 85 8.51 18.12 -13.73
C SER A 85 7.74 17.00 -14.44
N HIS A 86 6.97 17.36 -15.47
CA HIS A 86 6.04 16.45 -16.14
C HIS A 86 6.71 15.19 -16.72
N ASN A 87 8.00 15.22 -17.04
CA ASN A 87 8.73 14.06 -17.56
C ASN A 87 9.15 13.04 -16.48
N LEU A 88 9.02 13.38 -15.19
CA LEU A 88 9.32 12.46 -14.08
C LEU A 88 8.13 11.58 -13.70
N LEU A 89 6.92 12.05 -13.95
CA LEU A 89 5.68 11.36 -13.63
C LEU A 89 4.96 10.95 -14.91
N THR A 90 4.46 9.71 -14.97
CA THR A 90 3.70 9.26 -16.13
C THR A 90 2.21 9.58 -16.01
N GLY A 91 1.64 10.09 -17.10
CA GLY A 91 0.21 10.30 -17.27
C GLY A 91 -0.49 9.01 -17.68
N ASP A 92 -0.43 8.66 -18.98
CA ASP A 92 -0.97 7.40 -19.48
C ASP A 92 -0.29 6.18 -18.81
N PHE A 93 -0.99 5.05 -18.83
CA PHE A 93 -0.46 3.75 -18.43
C PHE A 93 0.72 3.35 -19.33
N LYS A 94 1.82 2.92 -18.71
CA LYS A 94 3.01 2.42 -19.39
C LYS A 94 3.44 1.10 -18.79
N SER A 95 4.07 0.24 -19.58
CA SER A 95 4.57 -1.04 -19.09
C SER A 95 5.52 -0.83 -17.90
N LEU A 96 5.26 -1.55 -16.80
CA LEU A 96 6.00 -1.41 -15.55
C LEU A 96 7.46 -1.85 -15.71
N SER A 97 7.75 -2.81 -16.59
CA SER A 97 9.13 -3.27 -16.81
C SER A 97 9.98 -2.32 -17.66
N SER A 98 9.35 -1.46 -18.47
CA SER A 98 10.04 -0.55 -19.39
C SER A 98 10.18 0.88 -18.86
N ILE A 99 9.38 1.28 -17.88
CA ILE A 99 9.43 2.61 -17.30
C ILE A 99 10.55 2.72 -16.25
N ASN A 100 11.32 3.79 -16.33
CA ASN A 100 12.26 4.18 -15.28
C ASN A 100 11.74 5.41 -14.55
N ILE A 101 11.17 5.20 -13.36
CA ILE A 101 10.68 6.28 -12.49
C ILE A 101 11.82 6.69 -11.55
N ASP A 102 12.35 7.89 -11.73
CA ASP A 102 13.37 8.46 -10.82
C ASP A 102 12.71 8.99 -9.55
N THR A 103 12.33 8.07 -8.66
CA THR A 103 11.65 8.37 -7.40
C THR A 103 12.46 9.36 -6.55
N GLY A 104 13.79 9.25 -6.52
CA GLY A 104 14.64 10.17 -5.76
C GLY A 104 14.50 11.62 -6.24
N LYS A 105 14.47 11.84 -7.55
CA LYS A 105 14.26 13.18 -8.12
C LYS A 105 12.82 13.68 -7.92
N ILE A 106 11.83 12.81 -7.99
CA ILE A 106 10.43 13.16 -7.70
C ILE A 106 10.31 13.67 -6.25
N ILE A 107 10.89 12.96 -5.29
CA ILE A 107 10.89 13.33 -3.86
C ILE A 107 11.61 14.69 -3.67
N ASP A 108 12.78 14.87 -4.28
CA ASP A 108 13.53 16.12 -4.21
C ASP A 108 12.74 17.31 -4.76
N GLU A 109 12.07 17.15 -5.91
CA GLU A 109 11.20 18.19 -6.47
C GLU A 109 9.98 18.44 -5.57
N ARG A 110 9.29 17.39 -5.10
CA ARG A 110 8.13 17.52 -4.21
C ARG A 110 8.49 18.30 -2.95
N SER A 111 9.59 17.96 -2.28
CA SER A 111 10.01 18.55 -1.01
C SER A 111 10.24 20.08 -1.03
N LYS A 112 10.43 20.66 -2.23
CA LYS A 112 10.68 22.10 -2.43
C LYS A 112 9.41 22.91 -2.67
N LEU A 113 8.28 22.23 -2.86
CA LEU A 113 7.02 22.84 -3.26
C LEU A 113 6.17 23.20 -2.04
N LYS A 114 5.30 24.19 -2.22
CA LYS A 114 4.23 24.46 -1.25
C LYS A 114 3.02 23.62 -1.64
N HIS A 115 2.41 22.99 -0.65
CA HIS A 115 1.27 22.09 -0.84
C HIS A 115 -0.02 22.74 -0.36
N ASP A 116 -1.09 22.54 -1.13
CA ASP A 116 -2.45 22.92 -0.73
C ASP A 116 -3.08 21.81 0.15
N PHE A 117 -2.56 20.58 0.07
CA PHE A 117 -2.97 19.41 0.84
C PHE A 117 -1.77 18.73 1.53
N PRO A 118 -1.98 17.95 2.62
CA PRO A 118 -0.90 17.15 3.19
C PRO A 118 -0.47 16.04 2.23
N ASP A 119 0.81 15.69 2.25
CA ASP A 119 1.24 14.42 1.71
C ASP A 119 0.66 13.28 2.55
N THR A 120 0.28 12.19 1.89
CA THR A 120 -0.32 11.01 2.53
C THR A 120 0.46 9.76 2.17
N ASN A 121 0.28 8.70 2.94
CA ASN A 121 0.91 7.40 2.72
C ASN A 121 -0.13 6.32 2.38
N CYS A 122 0.33 5.07 2.34
CA CYS A 122 -0.47 3.90 1.98
C CYS A 122 -1.72 3.76 2.86
N ARG A 123 -1.55 3.88 4.19
CA ARG A 123 -2.61 3.75 5.19
C ARG A 123 -3.66 4.85 5.06
N ILE A 124 -3.22 6.11 5.00
CA ILE A 124 -4.14 7.27 4.90
C ILE A 124 -4.92 7.20 3.58
N ASN A 125 -4.23 6.95 2.46
CA ASN A 125 -4.86 6.89 1.14
C ASN A 125 -5.87 5.73 1.04
N SER A 126 -5.48 4.53 1.48
CA SER A 126 -6.37 3.37 1.42
C SER A 126 -7.57 3.53 2.35
N PHE A 127 -7.38 4.07 3.55
CA PHE A 127 -8.49 4.37 4.46
C PHE A 127 -9.42 5.44 3.90
N LEU A 128 -8.88 6.51 3.30
CA LEU A 128 -9.70 7.53 2.63
C LEU A 128 -10.62 6.89 1.60
N LEU A 129 -10.11 5.96 0.78
CA LEU A 129 -10.89 5.29 -0.26
C LEU A 129 -11.89 4.27 0.29
N LEU A 130 -11.61 3.60 1.40
CA LEU A 130 -12.45 2.49 1.89
C LEU A 130 -13.42 2.87 3.02
N LYS A 131 -13.13 3.91 3.81
CA LYS A 131 -13.78 4.16 5.12
C LYS A 131 -15.31 4.16 5.14
N TYR A 132 -15.96 4.64 4.08
CA TYR A 132 -17.44 4.72 4.04
C TYR A 132 -18.10 3.38 3.67
N GLU A 133 -17.35 2.46 3.08
CA GLU A 133 -17.80 1.11 2.72
C GLU A 133 -17.44 0.07 3.79
N MET A 134 -16.75 0.52 4.84
CA MET A 134 -16.37 -0.30 5.99
C MET A 134 -17.27 0.01 7.19
N LYS A 135 -17.40 -0.98 8.08
CA LYS A 135 -17.98 -0.80 9.42
C LYS A 135 -16.95 -1.19 10.46
N PHE A 136 -16.89 -0.40 11.52
CA PHE A 136 -15.91 -0.53 12.58
C PHE A 136 -16.60 -0.96 13.87
N LYS A 137 -16.11 -2.02 14.51
CA LYS A 137 -16.53 -2.37 15.87
C LYS A 137 -15.80 -1.47 16.86
N ILE A 138 -16.57 -0.63 17.56
CA ILE A 138 -16.09 0.40 18.50
C ILE A 138 -15.23 -0.18 19.64
N GLU A 139 -15.33 -1.48 19.91
CA GLU A 139 -14.63 -2.19 21.00
C GLU A 139 -13.21 -2.66 20.64
N THR A 140 -12.75 -2.46 19.40
CA THR A 140 -11.39 -2.86 19.02
C THR A 140 -10.37 -2.12 19.88
N LYS A 141 -9.56 -2.86 20.65
CA LYS A 141 -8.47 -2.26 21.44
C LYS A 141 -7.48 -1.63 20.47
N ILE A 142 -7.22 -0.33 20.66
CA ILE A 142 -6.28 0.42 19.84
C ILE A 142 -4.88 0.30 20.44
N ASP A 143 -3.92 -0.05 19.61
CA ASP A 143 -2.48 -0.02 19.88
C ASP A 143 -1.81 0.72 18.72
N ASP A 144 -1.58 2.03 18.91
CA ASP A 144 -1.20 3.00 17.88
C ASP A 144 0.29 3.35 17.89
N ASP A 145 1.14 2.54 18.54
CA ASP A 145 2.57 2.81 18.71
C ASP A 145 3.32 3.02 17.37
N LEU A 146 2.83 2.43 16.27
CA LEU A 146 3.42 2.53 14.93
C LEU A 146 2.75 3.60 14.04
N LEU A 147 1.85 4.42 14.59
CA LEU A 147 1.03 5.36 13.82
C LEU A 147 1.49 6.82 13.95
N PHE A 148 2.60 7.11 14.63
CA PHE A 148 2.96 8.49 15.01
C PHE A 148 3.02 9.48 13.81
N MET A 149 3.60 9.08 12.68
CA MET A 149 3.67 9.92 11.48
C MET A 149 2.28 10.10 10.85
N ASP A 150 1.46 9.05 10.83
CA ASP A 150 0.09 9.12 10.35
C ASP A 150 -0.75 10.05 11.22
N GLU A 151 -0.61 9.93 12.54
CA GLU A 151 -1.31 10.80 13.49
C GLU A 151 -0.92 12.26 13.29
N GLU A 152 0.36 12.55 13.12
CA GLU A 152 0.84 13.90 12.85
C GLU A 152 0.26 14.44 11.54
N ALA A 153 0.35 13.68 10.45
CA ALA A 153 -0.20 14.06 9.16
C ALA A 153 -1.71 14.28 9.20
N ILE A 154 -2.46 13.38 9.85
CA ILE A 154 -3.91 13.47 9.97
C ILE A 154 -4.32 14.67 10.83
N LYS A 155 -3.71 14.87 12.00
CA LYS A 155 -4.02 15.99 12.92
C LYS A 155 -3.68 17.36 12.33
N ASN A 156 -2.65 17.42 11.49
CA ASN A 156 -2.27 18.62 10.76
C ASN A 156 -3.07 18.81 9.46
N SER A 157 -4.06 17.94 9.21
CA SER A 157 -4.94 18.00 8.06
C SER A 157 -6.41 18.09 8.47
N ASN A 158 -7.28 18.43 7.51
CA ASN A 158 -8.73 18.29 7.65
C ASN A 158 -9.27 17.07 6.88
N LEU A 159 -8.46 16.01 6.74
CA LEU A 159 -8.82 14.85 5.93
C LEU A 159 -9.91 14.00 6.60
N PHE A 160 -9.81 13.80 7.92
CA PHE A 160 -10.67 12.93 8.71
C PHE A 160 -11.34 13.65 9.89
N THR A 161 -12.56 13.25 10.21
CA THR A 161 -13.20 13.63 11.49
C THR A 161 -12.56 12.88 12.67
N ASP A 162 -12.84 13.29 13.91
CA ASP A 162 -12.35 12.58 15.10
C ASP A 162 -12.78 11.10 15.14
N GLU A 163 -14.01 10.80 14.70
CA GLU A 163 -14.51 9.43 14.62
C GLU A 163 -13.81 8.63 13.53
N GLU A 164 -13.63 9.21 12.34
CA GLU A 164 -12.88 8.59 11.25
C GLU A 164 -11.42 8.35 11.64
N PHE A 165 -10.80 9.29 12.36
CA PHE A 165 -9.45 9.12 12.86
C PHE A 165 -9.37 8.01 13.92
N LYS A 166 -10.35 7.90 14.83
CA LYS A 166 -10.43 6.75 15.76
C LYS A 166 -10.55 5.41 15.01
N ASN A 167 -11.37 5.37 13.96
CA ASN A 167 -11.55 4.18 13.12
C ASN A 167 -10.27 3.83 12.35
N PHE A 168 -9.55 4.83 11.85
CA PHE A 168 -8.23 4.67 11.24
C PHE A 168 -7.26 3.98 12.22
N LYS A 169 -7.18 4.47 13.45
CA LYS A 169 -6.31 3.87 14.47
C LYS A 169 -6.73 2.45 14.83
N GLY A 170 -8.03 2.19 14.88
CA GLY A 170 -8.57 0.84 15.04
C GLY A 170 -8.09 -0.12 13.96
N LEU A 171 -8.21 0.26 12.68
CA LEU A 171 -7.82 -0.60 11.55
C LEU A 171 -6.31 -0.88 11.49
N PHE A 172 -5.49 0.13 11.76
CA PHE A 172 -4.03 0.04 11.66
C PHE A 172 -3.33 -0.19 12.99
N SER A 173 -4.06 -0.59 14.02
CA SER A 173 -3.45 -1.01 15.28
C SER A 173 -2.51 -2.19 15.05
N ARG A 174 -1.37 -2.22 15.77
CA ARG A 174 -0.56 -3.44 15.80
C ARG A 174 -1.28 -4.51 16.62
N VAL A 175 -1.03 -5.76 16.27
CA VAL A 175 -1.70 -6.93 16.83
C VAL A 175 -0.67 -7.78 17.56
N SER A 176 -0.82 -7.93 18.88
CA SER A 176 0.06 -8.82 19.64
C SER A 176 -0.07 -10.26 19.14
N THR A 177 1.07 -10.90 18.90
CA THR A 177 1.15 -12.28 18.44
C THR A 177 2.13 -13.09 19.28
N LYS A 178 2.40 -14.33 18.88
CA LYS A 178 3.45 -15.18 19.42
C LYS A 178 4.57 -15.32 18.40
N SER A 179 5.79 -15.53 18.87
CA SER A 179 6.93 -15.87 18.04
C SER A 179 6.62 -17.11 17.17
N SER A 180 6.64 -16.90 15.86
CA SER A 180 6.50 -17.94 14.84
C SER A 180 7.04 -17.40 13.53
N LYS A 181 7.64 -18.29 12.73
CA LYS A 181 8.10 -18.00 11.37
C LYS A 181 7.11 -18.47 10.29
N ASP A 182 5.99 -19.06 10.72
CA ASP A 182 4.94 -19.55 9.82
C ASP A 182 4.01 -18.38 9.43
N PRO A 183 4.06 -17.90 8.18
CA PRO A 183 3.21 -16.79 7.73
C PRO A 183 1.74 -17.15 7.74
N LYS A 184 1.36 -18.43 7.59
CA LYS A 184 -0.04 -18.85 7.66
C LYS A 184 -0.56 -18.73 9.08
N LEU A 185 0.21 -19.16 10.08
CA LEU A 185 -0.17 -19.00 11.49
C LEU A 185 -0.35 -17.51 11.86
N GLN A 186 0.56 -16.65 11.41
CA GLN A 186 0.44 -15.20 11.61
C GLN A 186 -0.75 -14.60 10.82
N GLY A 187 -1.00 -15.09 9.62
CA GLY A 187 -2.13 -14.72 8.78
C GLY A 187 -3.48 -15.08 9.40
N ASP A 188 -3.59 -16.24 10.06
CA ASP A 188 -4.79 -16.66 10.78
C ASP A 188 -5.08 -15.71 11.96
N LEU A 189 -4.05 -15.27 12.70
CA LEU A 189 -4.17 -14.29 13.80
C LEU A 189 -4.55 -12.90 13.28
N MET A 190 -3.95 -12.45 12.17
CA MET A 190 -4.34 -11.20 11.53
C MET A 190 -5.78 -11.27 10.98
N SER A 191 -6.21 -12.43 10.46
CA SER A 191 -7.60 -12.65 10.01
C SER A 191 -8.60 -12.49 11.16
N GLU A 192 -8.26 -13.01 12.35
CA GLU A 192 -9.07 -12.84 13.56
C GLU A 192 -9.19 -11.37 13.94
N PHE A 193 -8.08 -10.63 14.00
CA PHE A 193 -8.11 -9.19 14.26
C PHE A 193 -8.95 -8.44 13.23
N LEU A 194 -8.73 -8.67 11.93
CA LEU A 194 -9.43 -7.97 10.86
C LEU A 194 -10.92 -8.35 10.77
N SER A 195 -11.35 -9.46 11.38
CA SER A 195 -12.78 -9.81 11.51
C SER A 195 -13.59 -8.82 12.38
N ASN A 196 -12.90 -7.90 13.06
CA ASN A 196 -13.55 -6.79 13.76
C ASN A 196 -14.08 -5.71 12.81
N PHE A 197 -13.73 -5.78 11.53
CA PHE A 197 -14.17 -4.84 10.50
C PHE A 197 -14.99 -5.58 9.44
N SER A 198 -15.86 -4.83 8.76
CA SER A 198 -16.40 -5.28 7.47
C SER A 198 -15.67 -4.59 6.34
N PHE A 199 -15.60 -5.29 5.21
CA PHE A 199 -14.87 -4.84 4.03
C PHE A 199 -15.82 -4.76 2.83
N PRO A 200 -15.56 -3.83 1.89
CA PRO A 200 -16.35 -3.73 0.67
C PRO A 200 -16.30 -5.02 -0.16
N GLU A 201 -17.41 -5.31 -0.84
CA GLU A 201 -17.50 -6.45 -1.76
C GLU A 201 -16.89 -6.13 -3.12
N LYS A 202 -17.14 -4.92 -3.65
CA LYS A 202 -16.75 -4.50 -5.00
C LYS A 202 -15.29 -4.11 -5.16
N ILE A 203 -14.66 -3.65 -4.09
CA ILE A 203 -13.24 -3.28 -4.04
C ILE A 203 -12.59 -4.00 -2.87
N LYS A 204 -11.33 -4.41 -3.01
CA LYS A 204 -10.61 -5.16 -1.99
C LYS A 204 -9.57 -4.27 -1.32
N MET A 205 -9.50 -4.36 0.00
CA MET A 205 -8.34 -3.93 0.74
C MET A 205 -7.25 -4.98 0.56
N LEU A 206 -6.07 -4.59 0.08
CA LEU A 206 -4.95 -5.51 -0.10
C LEU A 206 -3.79 -5.00 0.73
N SER A 207 -3.36 -5.78 1.73
CA SER A 207 -2.30 -5.38 2.65
C SER A 207 -1.15 -6.38 2.70
N VAL A 208 0.05 -5.83 2.91
CA VAL A 208 1.24 -6.58 3.29
C VAL A 208 1.44 -6.41 4.79
N VAL A 209 1.45 -7.51 5.51
CA VAL A 209 1.60 -7.57 6.96
C VAL A 209 3.04 -7.94 7.29
N LEU A 210 3.61 -7.20 8.25
CA LEU A 210 4.95 -7.40 8.77
C LEU A 210 4.86 -7.93 10.21
N HIS A 211 5.84 -8.73 10.59
CA HIS A 211 6.02 -9.24 11.96
C HIS A 211 7.27 -8.61 12.56
N ASP A 212 7.11 -7.87 13.65
CA ASP A 212 8.20 -7.31 14.45
C ASP A 212 8.32 -8.04 15.80
N ASN A 213 9.56 -8.17 16.29
CA ASN A 213 9.86 -8.80 17.57
C ASN A 213 10.77 -7.94 18.48
N LEU A 214 11.03 -6.68 18.12
CA LEU A 214 11.98 -5.82 18.84
C LEU A 214 11.52 -5.45 20.26
N ASP A 215 10.23 -5.17 20.46
CA ASP A 215 9.63 -4.81 21.75
C ASP A 215 8.51 -5.77 22.20
N GLY A 216 8.50 -6.96 21.59
CA GLY A 216 7.46 -7.98 21.72
C GLY A 216 7.04 -8.47 20.33
N ASP A 217 6.38 -9.62 20.27
CA ASP A 217 5.87 -10.15 19.01
C ASP A 217 4.59 -9.40 18.60
N TYR A 218 4.67 -8.64 17.51
CA TYR A 218 3.54 -7.90 16.95
C TYR A 218 3.44 -8.06 15.43
N LEU A 219 2.20 -8.08 14.93
CA LEU A 219 1.88 -7.95 13.51
C LEU A 219 1.35 -6.55 13.24
N PHE A 220 1.65 -5.99 12.08
CA PHE A 220 1.07 -4.72 11.65
C PHE A 220 1.01 -4.62 10.12
N ILE A 221 0.10 -3.80 9.62
CA ILE A 221 0.00 -3.50 8.19
C ILE A 221 1.15 -2.57 7.82
N GLY A 222 2.20 -3.12 7.19
CA GLY A 222 3.36 -2.37 6.73
C GLY A 222 3.12 -1.67 5.40
N HIS A 223 2.27 -2.24 4.54
CA HIS A 223 1.81 -1.60 3.30
C HIS A 223 0.38 -1.99 2.98
N ILE A 224 -0.33 -1.13 2.26
CA ILE A 224 -1.73 -1.31 1.90
C ILE A 224 -2.07 -0.51 0.64
N GLY A 225 -2.90 -1.11 -0.21
CA GLY A 225 -3.56 -0.44 -1.32
C GLY A 225 -4.99 -0.94 -1.49
N VAL A 226 -5.65 -0.45 -2.53
CA VAL A 226 -7.00 -0.90 -2.91
C VAL A 226 -6.96 -1.56 -4.28
N LEU A 227 -7.58 -2.73 -4.39
CA LEU A 227 -7.64 -3.52 -5.62
C LEU A 227 -9.08 -3.56 -6.13
N LEU A 228 -9.31 -3.01 -7.31
CA LEU A 228 -10.61 -2.99 -7.97
C LEU A 228 -10.61 -4.02 -9.12
N PRO A 229 -11.49 -5.03 -9.08
CA PRO A 229 -11.76 -5.87 -10.26
C PRO A 229 -12.46 -5.03 -11.35
N LEU A 230 -11.91 -5.04 -12.56
CA LEU A 230 -12.54 -4.53 -13.78
C LEU A 230 -13.05 -5.72 -14.62
N GLU A 231 -13.65 -5.46 -15.78
CA GLU A 231 -14.24 -6.53 -16.61
C GLU A 231 -13.23 -7.60 -17.06
N LYS A 232 -11.97 -7.20 -17.30
CA LYS A 232 -10.92 -8.07 -17.89
C LYS A 232 -9.56 -7.95 -17.20
N GLU A 233 -9.44 -7.08 -16.21
CA GLU A 233 -8.18 -6.72 -15.57
C GLU A 233 -8.46 -6.29 -14.13
N TYR A 234 -7.40 -6.01 -13.37
CA TYR A 234 -7.47 -5.51 -12.01
C TYR A 234 -6.72 -4.18 -11.92
N LEU A 235 -7.34 -3.19 -11.28
CA LEU A 235 -6.75 -1.88 -11.03
C LEU A 235 -6.34 -1.79 -9.56
N PHE A 236 -5.04 -1.79 -9.30
CA PHE A 236 -4.47 -1.56 -7.98
C PHE A 236 -4.08 -0.10 -7.81
N ILE A 237 -4.52 0.53 -6.72
CA ILE A 237 -4.19 1.92 -6.41
C ILE A 237 -3.40 1.94 -5.11
N GLU A 238 -2.22 2.56 -5.16
CA GLU A 238 -1.33 2.65 -4.02
C GLU A 238 -0.64 4.01 -3.91
N LYS A 239 -0.11 4.25 -2.71
CA LYS A 239 0.74 5.38 -2.36
C LYS A 239 1.74 4.86 -1.34
N ILE A 240 2.96 4.50 -1.76
CA ILE A 240 3.86 3.67 -0.95
C ILE A 240 4.22 4.36 0.38
N SER A 241 4.72 5.58 0.30
CA SER A 241 5.13 6.39 1.44
C SER A 241 4.54 7.80 1.34
N PHE A 242 4.83 8.68 2.29
CA PHE A 242 4.45 10.10 2.19
C PHE A 242 5.09 10.79 0.99
N GLU A 243 6.34 10.43 0.68
CA GLU A 243 7.19 11.17 -0.25
C GLU A 243 7.04 10.67 -1.68
N GLU A 244 6.65 9.41 -1.89
CA GLU A 244 6.53 8.80 -3.22
C GLU A 244 5.21 9.15 -3.93
N PRO A 245 5.14 9.10 -5.28
CA PRO A 245 3.94 9.46 -6.02
C PRO A 245 2.79 8.48 -5.81
N TYR A 246 1.57 8.95 -6.08
CA TYR A 246 0.41 8.07 -6.25
C TYR A 246 0.63 7.19 -7.48
N GLN A 247 0.16 5.95 -7.40
CA GLN A 247 0.30 4.97 -8.46
C GLN A 247 -1.03 4.26 -8.70
N ALA A 248 -1.36 4.09 -9.97
CA ALA A 248 -2.39 3.17 -10.43
C ALA A 248 -1.73 2.12 -11.32
N ILE A 249 -1.95 0.85 -11.01
CA ILE A 249 -1.29 -0.28 -11.67
C ILE A 249 -2.37 -1.24 -12.18
N LYS A 250 -2.29 -1.60 -13.45
CA LYS A 250 -3.16 -2.59 -14.08
C LYS A 250 -2.47 -3.95 -14.09
N PHE A 251 -3.22 -4.97 -13.73
CA PHE A 251 -2.80 -6.38 -13.78
C PHE A 251 -3.81 -7.19 -14.59
N SER A 252 -3.34 -8.20 -15.34
CA SER A 252 -4.22 -9.14 -16.07
C SER A 252 -5.12 -9.93 -15.13
N ASP A 253 -4.59 -10.25 -13.96
CA ASP A 253 -5.20 -11.11 -12.97
C ASP A 253 -4.79 -10.68 -11.55
N LYS A 254 -5.46 -11.24 -10.57
CA LYS A 254 -5.31 -10.85 -9.17
C LYS A 254 -4.00 -11.38 -8.59
N GLU A 255 -3.62 -12.58 -8.99
CA GLU A 255 -2.42 -13.30 -8.57
C GLU A 255 -1.15 -12.53 -8.97
N SER A 256 -1.17 -11.85 -10.12
CA SER A 256 -0.09 -10.98 -10.57
C SER A 256 0.10 -9.76 -9.67
N CYS A 257 -0.99 -9.18 -9.15
CA CYS A 257 -0.92 -8.11 -8.15
C CYS A 257 -0.30 -8.63 -6.84
N TYR A 258 -0.66 -9.85 -6.42
CA TYR A 258 -0.06 -10.45 -5.24
C TYR A 258 1.43 -10.72 -5.39
N LYS A 259 1.86 -11.25 -6.54
CA LYS A 259 3.28 -11.46 -6.86
C LYS A 259 4.05 -10.14 -6.84
N TYR A 260 3.50 -9.09 -7.44
CA TYR A 260 4.06 -7.74 -7.39
C TYR A 260 4.33 -7.27 -5.95
N LEU A 261 3.35 -7.43 -5.05
CA LEU A 261 3.54 -7.07 -3.64
C LEU A 261 4.56 -7.97 -2.93
N LYS A 262 4.55 -9.27 -3.20
CA LYS A 262 5.50 -10.23 -2.61
C LYS A 262 6.95 -9.90 -3.00
N GLU A 263 7.19 -9.60 -4.27
CA GLU A 263 8.49 -9.19 -4.80
C GLU A 263 8.92 -7.84 -4.23
N LYS A 264 8.02 -6.86 -4.21
CA LYS A 264 8.31 -5.51 -3.70
C LYS A 264 8.76 -5.49 -2.24
N PHE A 265 8.26 -6.42 -1.43
CA PHE A 265 8.60 -6.53 -0.01
C PHE A 265 9.53 -7.73 0.30
N GLU A 266 10.19 -8.30 -0.71
CA GLU A 266 11.00 -9.52 -0.52
C GLU A 266 12.20 -9.34 0.40
N ASP A 267 12.74 -8.11 0.47
CA ASP A 267 13.91 -7.75 1.27
C ASP A 267 13.56 -7.44 2.73
N TYR A 268 12.26 -7.29 3.06
CA TYR A 268 11.78 -7.08 4.43
C TYR A 268 11.74 -8.40 5.22
N LYS A 269 12.87 -9.10 5.29
CA LYS A 269 13.00 -10.38 5.99
C LYS A 269 13.89 -10.23 7.21
N ASP A 270 13.31 -10.46 8.40
CA ASP A 270 14.07 -10.82 9.59
C ASP A 270 14.03 -12.35 9.75
N PRO A 271 15.18 -13.04 9.83
CA PRO A 271 15.22 -14.50 9.93
C PRO A 271 14.58 -15.06 11.21
N ASN A 272 14.22 -14.24 12.19
CA ASN A 272 13.67 -14.64 13.48
C ASN A 272 12.13 -14.62 13.53
N VAL A 273 11.48 -14.03 12.54
CA VAL A 273 10.02 -13.83 12.48
C VAL A 273 9.44 -14.38 11.17
N ALA A 274 8.12 -14.32 11.01
CA ALA A 274 7.49 -14.67 9.75
C ALA A 274 7.90 -13.67 8.65
N PRO A 275 8.15 -14.13 7.41
CA PRO A 275 8.35 -13.21 6.29
C PRO A 275 7.06 -12.40 6.03
N PRO A 276 7.15 -11.28 5.29
CA PRO A 276 5.98 -10.50 4.90
C PRO A 276 4.95 -11.38 4.19
N PHE A 277 3.67 -11.16 4.52
CA PHE A 277 2.57 -11.94 3.94
C PHE A 277 1.39 -11.05 3.56
N ILE A 278 0.53 -11.56 2.69
CA ILE A 278 -0.53 -10.78 2.06
C ILE A 278 -1.89 -11.14 2.66
N MET A 279 -2.70 -10.11 2.92
CA MET A 279 -4.10 -10.23 3.28
C MET A 279 -4.98 -9.56 2.23
N GLU A 280 -5.99 -10.25 1.73
CA GLU A 280 -7.10 -9.64 1.00
C GLU A 280 -8.27 -9.48 1.98
N ASN A 281 -8.66 -8.23 2.25
CA ASN A 281 -9.59 -7.89 3.32
C ASN A 281 -9.12 -8.55 4.63
N ASN A 282 -9.90 -9.47 5.19
CA ASN A 282 -9.55 -10.23 6.40
C ASN A 282 -9.08 -11.67 6.11
N LYS A 283 -8.65 -11.99 4.89
CA LYS A 283 -8.25 -13.34 4.50
C LYS A 283 -6.77 -13.40 4.14
N TYR A 284 -6.05 -14.32 4.77
CA TYR A 284 -4.70 -14.69 4.38
C TYR A 284 -4.68 -15.25 2.95
N ILE A 285 -3.68 -14.86 2.17
CA ILE A 285 -3.46 -15.36 0.82
C ILE A 285 -2.22 -16.25 0.80
N ASP A 286 -2.42 -17.49 0.40
CA ASP A 286 -1.38 -18.51 0.24
C ASP A 286 -0.84 -18.46 -1.20
N ILE A 287 0.42 -18.05 -1.39
CA ILE A 287 1.04 -17.71 -2.69
C ILE A 287 2.47 -18.26 -2.79
#